data_AF-A0A960H9A8-F1
#
_entry.id   AF-A0A960H9A8-F1
#
_cell.length_a   1.000
_cell.length_b   1.000
_cell.length_c   1.000
_cell.angle_alpha   90.00
_cell.angle_beta   90.00
_cell.angle_gamma   90.00
#
_symmetry.space_group_name_H-M   'P 1'
#
loop_
_entity.id
_entity.type
_entity.pdbx_description
1 polymer ?
#
loop_
_entity_poly.entity_id
_entity_poly.type
_entity_poly.pdbx_seq_one_letter_code
_entity_poly.pdbx_strand_id
1 'polypeptide(L)'
;MGISEIIVIVAAVAIVGFLWWFFFGPKTARNAQLVGGVQEVDVTVKGGYSPDVIRVTEGIPLRLRFDRQESGDCTSRVVFSDFGASKALPAFGTATLEFTPDKIGEFDFACGMNMIHGTLIVEPSDGSTSSTEAGGREVAAAVGVGPSTESTVVTERVEFRVSNMSCASCVVNIESVLNELPGVDRVDVSFGTERATVDFDPTQITPTELESAVADAGYRLVPRTAPGSPDTEDTEAAERRAEIRDLSRRVALGAALATPVMLAVMAADLFAASWVPEFMLNPWFQLALITPVMFYSGWPIHRTGWLTLRHRAADMNSLITIGTMAAFGYSLLVTLVPSAVPEQVRAVYYEAVGVIITLILLGRLFEVRAKAGTGEAIRKLIGLQAKTATLIRDGAEVEVPVDDLVPGDVVLVRPGEKVPVDGVIVEGRSTLDESMVTGESIPVTKETGDTVIGATLNQTGAFRFEATNVGADTMLSQIITLVEQAQGSKAPIQRLADLVSSYFVPAVMAIAVATFAVWFTVGPEPALTLSLVAAVAVLIIACPCA
;
A
#
# COMPACT_ATOMS: atom_id res chain seq x y z
N MET A 1 -16.96 -30.74 35.39
CA MET A 1 -17.17 -29.68 34.40
C MET A 1 -18.56 -29.12 34.60
N GLY A 2 -18.68 -27.88 35.08
CA GLY A 2 -19.97 -27.20 35.19
C GLY A 2 -20.58 -26.90 33.81
N ILE A 3 -21.89 -26.60 33.76
CA ILE A 3 -22.57 -26.20 32.52
C ILE A 3 -21.92 -24.93 31.92
N SER A 4 -21.48 -24.01 32.77
CA SER A 4 -20.76 -22.79 32.39
C SER A 4 -19.44 -23.08 31.68
N GLU A 5 -18.65 -24.04 32.16
CA GLU A 5 -17.37 -24.45 31.57
C GLU A 5 -17.57 -25.04 30.16
N ILE A 6 -18.59 -25.90 30.00
CA ILE A 6 -18.93 -26.48 28.69
C ILE A 6 -19.36 -25.39 27.71
N ILE A 7 -20.17 -24.43 28.14
CA ILE A 7 -20.59 -23.29 27.31
C ILE A 7 -19.37 -22.47 26.85
N VAL A 8 -18.42 -22.20 27.75
CA VAL A 8 -17.22 -21.42 27.40
C VAL A 8 -16.30 -22.15 26.45
N ILE A 9 -16.08 -23.47 26.63
CA ILE A 9 -15.28 -24.26 25.69
C ILE A 9 -15.93 -24.28 24.30
N VAL A 10 -17.24 -24.52 24.23
CA VAL A 10 -17.97 -24.56 22.95
C VAL A 10 -17.95 -23.19 22.28
N ALA A 11 -18.15 -22.10 23.04
CA ALA A 11 -18.07 -20.74 22.51
C ALA A 11 -16.65 -20.42 22.02
N ALA A 12 -15.60 -20.81 22.74
CA ALA A 12 -14.22 -20.59 22.34
C ALA A 12 -13.86 -21.36 21.08
N VAL A 13 -14.25 -22.63 20.96
CA VAL A 13 -14.05 -23.44 19.74
C VAL A 13 -14.83 -22.84 18.57
N ALA A 14 -16.05 -22.35 18.80
CA ALA A 14 -16.84 -21.67 17.78
C ALA A 14 -16.21 -20.34 17.34
N ILE A 15 -15.67 -19.54 18.28
CA ILE A 15 -14.98 -18.28 17.98
C ILE A 15 -13.68 -18.56 17.23
N VAL A 16 -12.87 -19.53 17.66
CA VAL A 16 -11.64 -19.92 16.94
C VAL A 16 -11.97 -20.44 15.54
N GLY A 17 -12.98 -21.30 15.43
CA GLY A 17 -13.46 -21.80 14.14
C GLY A 17 -14.02 -20.68 13.25
N PHE A 18 -14.73 -19.71 13.82
CA PHE A 18 -15.21 -18.52 13.12
C PHE A 18 -14.05 -17.63 12.68
N LEU A 19 -13.07 -17.35 13.54
CA LEU A 19 -11.87 -16.59 13.19
C LEU A 19 -11.11 -17.29 12.06
N TRP A 20 -10.92 -18.61 12.16
CA TRP A 20 -10.26 -19.39 11.12
C TRP A 20 -11.05 -19.42 9.82
N TRP A 21 -12.38 -19.51 9.87
CA TRP A 21 -13.22 -19.41 8.68
C TRP A 21 -13.23 -17.99 8.09
N PHE A 22 -13.27 -16.97 8.96
CA PHE A 22 -13.29 -15.56 8.59
C PHE A 22 -11.99 -15.12 7.91
N PHE A 23 -10.85 -15.67 8.33
CA PHE A 23 -9.55 -15.43 7.72
C PHE A 23 -9.14 -16.46 6.64
N PHE A 24 -9.56 -17.74 6.73
CA PHE A 24 -9.06 -18.86 5.91
C PHE A 24 -10.11 -19.88 5.39
N GLY A 25 -11.42 -19.61 5.47
CA GLY A 25 -12.47 -20.59 5.12
C GLY A 25 -12.41 -21.13 3.67
N PRO A 26 -12.68 -22.45 3.43
CA PRO A 26 -12.55 -23.08 2.11
C PRO A 26 -13.64 -22.68 1.12
N LYS A 27 -13.27 -22.83 -0.15
CA LYS A 27 -13.96 -22.38 -1.35
C LYS A 27 -14.42 -23.60 -2.17
N THR A 28 -15.71 -23.69 -2.54
CA THR A 28 -16.36 -24.81 -3.25
C THR A 28 -15.85 -25.10 -4.68
N ALA A 29 -15.44 -26.35 -4.95
CA ALA A 29 -14.91 -26.80 -6.26
C ALA A 29 -15.92 -27.49 -7.18
N ARG A 30 -15.82 -27.30 -8.51
CA ARG A 30 -16.60 -27.97 -9.55
C ARG A 30 -15.74 -28.33 -10.77
N ASN A 31 -16.00 -29.48 -11.37
CA ASN A 31 -15.30 -29.94 -12.58
C ASN A 31 -15.99 -29.41 -13.84
N ALA A 32 -15.20 -29.06 -14.86
CA ALA A 32 -15.71 -28.63 -16.16
C ALA A 32 -16.33 -29.78 -16.96
N GLN A 33 -17.40 -29.49 -17.70
CA GLN A 33 -18.07 -30.46 -18.57
C GLN A 33 -17.55 -30.30 -20.01
N LEU A 34 -17.16 -31.40 -20.66
CA LEU A 34 -16.77 -31.39 -22.07
C LEU A 34 -18.02 -31.41 -22.96
N VAL A 35 -18.24 -30.32 -23.71
CA VAL A 35 -19.33 -30.20 -24.68
C VAL A 35 -18.73 -29.77 -26.02
N GLY A 36 -18.79 -30.66 -27.03
CA GLY A 36 -18.34 -30.34 -28.39
C GLY A 36 -16.84 -30.04 -28.55
N GLY A 37 -15.97 -30.58 -27.68
CA GLY A 37 -14.53 -30.35 -27.71
C GLY A 37 -14.05 -29.09 -26.97
N VAL A 38 -14.97 -28.38 -26.29
CA VAL A 38 -14.69 -27.24 -25.41
C VAL A 38 -15.13 -27.61 -24.00
N GLN A 39 -14.34 -27.21 -23.00
CA GLN A 39 -14.68 -27.37 -21.59
C GLN A 39 -15.52 -26.19 -21.14
N GLU A 40 -16.74 -26.44 -20.68
CA GLU A 40 -17.67 -25.38 -20.24
C GLU A 40 -17.91 -25.43 -18.74
N VAL A 41 -17.91 -24.25 -18.10
CA VAL A 41 -18.25 -24.07 -16.69
C VAL A 41 -19.09 -22.82 -16.53
N ASP A 42 -20.25 -22.99 -15.89
CA ASP A 42 -21.07 -21.88 -15.41
C ASP A 42 -20.64 -21.47 -14.00
N VAL A 43 -20.31 -20.18 -13.82
CA VAL A 43 -19.91 -19.56 -12.56
C VAL A 43 -20.92 -18.50 -12.16
N THR A 44 -21.64 -18.73 -11.07
CA THR A 44 -22.54 -17.73 -10.48
C THR A 44 -21.73 -16.75 -9.63
N VAL A 45 -22.02 -15.45 -9.75
CA VAL A 45 -21.30 -14.40 -9.02
C VAL A 45 -22.27 -13.65 -8.11
N LYS A 46 -22.18 -13.93 -6.80
CA LYS A 46 -23.06 -13.39 -5.76
C LYS A 46 -22.35 -13.41 -4.40
N GLY A 47 -21.65 -12.33 -4.05
CA GLY A 47 -20.81 -12.22 -2.85
C GLY A 47 -19.58 -13.13 -2.87
N GLY A 48 -19.28 -13.73 -4.02
CA GLY A 48 -18.32 -14.81 -4.23
C GLY A 48 -18.47 -15.43 -5.63
N TYR A 49 -17.45 -16.17 -6.11
CA TYR A 49 -17.60 -17.07 -7.26
C TYR A 49 -18.19 -18.40 -6.79
N SER A 50 -19.18 -18.94 -7.49
CA SER A 50 -19.72 -20.27 -7.21
C SER A 50 -19.91 -21.02 -8.52
N PRO A 51 -19.09 -22.02 -8.82
CA PRO A 51 -17.96 -22.51 -8.02
C PRO A 51 -16.78 -21.53 -8.00
N ASP A 52 -16.06 -21.50 -6.89
CA ASP A 52 -14.82 -20.77 -6.64
C ASP A 52 -13.59 -21.66 -6.77
N VAL A 53 -13.73 -22.95 -7.05
CA VAL A 53 -12.62 -23.76 -7.59
C VAL A 53 -13.10 -24.48 -8.84
N ILE A 54 -12.33 -24.40 -9.93
CA ILE A 54 -12.70 -24.91 -11.25
C ILE A 54 -11.62 -25.88 -11.71
N ARG A 55 -11.98 -27.14 -12.00
CA ARG A 55 -11.04 -28.14 -12.54
C ARG A 55 -11.22 -28.31 -14.04
N VAL A 56 -10.12 -28.22 -14.78
CA VAL A 56 -10.07 -28.28 -16.26
C VAL A 56 -8.88 -29.10 -16.73
N THR A 57 -8.92 -29.62 -17.95
CA THR A 57 -7.83 -30.36 -18.60
C THR A 57 -6.97 -29.43 -19.47
N GLU A 58 -5.65 -29.61 -19.43
CA GLU A 58 -4.69 -28.88 -20.25
C GLU A 58 -4.96 -29.03 -21.76
N GLY A 59 -4.75 -27.96 -22.52
CA GLY A 59 -4.74 -27.99 -23.99
C GLY A 59 -6.13 -28.05 -24.65
N ILE A 60 -7.21 -28.18 -23.87
CA ILE A 60 -8.59 -28.13 -24.38
C ILE A 60 -9.15 -26.73 -24.12
N PRO A 61 -9.70 -26.02 -25.14
CA PRO A 61 -10.28 -24.69 -24.97
C PRO A 61 -11.30 -24.63 -23.83
N LEU A 62 -11.21 -23.60 -23.00
CA LEU A 62 -12.05 -23.38 -21.83
C LEU A 62 -12.99 -22.20 -22.09
N ARG A 63 -14.27 -22.41 -21.84
CA ARG A 63 -15.31 -21.38 -21.86
C ARG A 63 -15.95 -21.26 -20.47
N LEU A 64 -15.68 -20.14 -19.82
CA LEU A 64 -16.28 -19.79 -18.53
C LEU A 64 -17.42 -18.80 -18.74
N ARG A 65 -18.63 -19.18 -18.36
CA ARG A 65 -19.79 -18.29 -18.40
C ARG A 65 -20.09 -17.81 -16.98
N PHE A 66 -19.88 -16.53 -16.75
CA PHE A 66 -20.14 -15.87 -15.48
C PHE A 66 -21.56 -15.28 -15.50
N ASP A 67 -22.40 -15.68 -14.54
CA ASP A 67 -23.72 -15.11 -14.30
C ASP A 67 -23.68 -14.25 -13.02
N ARG A 68 -23.61 -12.93 -13.18
CA ARG A 68 -23.51 -11.99 -12.04
C ARG A 68 -24.89 -11.61 -11.56
N GLN A 69 -25.27 -12.09 -10.38
CA GLN A 69 -26.61 -11.89 -9.78
C GLN A 69 -26.62 -10.82 -8.69
N GLU A 70 -25.67 -9.89 -8.72
CA GLU A 70 -25.55 -8.81 -7.75
C GLU A 70 -25.08 -7.51 -8.41
N SER A 71 -25.19 -6.41 -7.66
CA SER A 71 -24.76 -5.07 -8.06
C SER A 71 -23.54 -4.57 -7.30
N GLY A 72 -22.85 -5.41 -6.51
CA GLY A 72 -21.65 -5.01 -5.77
C GLY A 72 -20.46 -4.82 -6.70
N ASP A 73 -19.82 -3.65 -6.70
CA ASP A 73 -18.77 -3.27 -7.66
C ASP A 73 -17.55 -4.22 -7.65
N CYS A 74 -17.35 -4.89 -6.52
CA CYS A 74 -16.37 -5.97 -6.31
C CYS A 74 -16.40 -7.07 -7.36
N THR A 75 -17.55 -7.40 -7.92
CA THR A 75 -17.68 -8.51 -8.88
C THR A 75 -17.88 -8.06 -10.31
N SER A 76 -17.57 -6.80 -10.61
CA SER A 76 -17.73 -6.20 -11.94
C SER A 76 -16.72 -6.66 -12.99
N ARG A 77 -15.67 -7.39 -12.58
CA ARG A 77 -14.65 -7.95 -13.47
C ARG A 77 -14.07 -9.21 -12.85
N VAL A 78 -13.68 -10.17 -13.69
CA VAL A 78 -12.88 -11.35 -13.32
C VAL A 78 -11.54 -11.32 -14.05
N VAL A 79 -10.46 -11.71 -13.37
CA VAL A 79 -9.07 -11.64 -13.84
C VAL A 79 -8.35 -12.96 -13.55
N PHE A 80 -7.73 -13.53 -14.57
CA PHE A 80 -6.86 -14.70 -14.55
C PHE A 80 -5.44 -14.26 -14.93
N SER A 81 -4.68 -13.76 -13.95
CA SER A 81 -3.38 -13.09 -14.18
C SER A 81 -2.34 -14.00 -14.86
N ASP A 82 -2.28 -15.28 -14.48
CA ASP A 82 -1.32 -16.24 -15.04
C ASP A 82 -1.55 -16.59 -16.51
N PHE A 83 -2.76 -16.32 -17.00
CA PHE A 83 -3.20 -16.53 -18.38
C PHE A 83 -3.44 -15.22 -19.13
N GLY A 84 -3.19 -14.06 -18.51
CA GLY A 84 -3.40 -12.74 -19.11
C GLY A 84 -4.84 -12.47 -19.54
N ALA A 85 -5.81 -13.16 -18.94
CA ALA A 85 -7.21 -13.13 -19.37
C ALA A 85 -8.07 -12.36 -18.36
N SER A 86 -8.92 -11.44 -18.82
CA SER A 86 -9.86 -10.74 -17.96
C SER A 86 -11.18 -10.43 -18.67
N LYS A 87 -12.28 -10.30 -17.91
CA LYS A 87 -13.59 -9.99 -18.46
C LYS A 87 -14.43 -9.14 -17.52
N ALA A 88 -15.03 -8.08 -18.05
CA ALA A 88 -16.06 -7.32 -17.33
C ALA A 88 -17.36 -8.14 -17.21
N LEU A 89 -17.94 -8.12 -16.02
CA LEU A 89 -19.16 -8.81 -15.63
C LEU A 89 -20.26 -7.77 -15.37
N PRO A 90 -21.23 -7.57 -16.27
CA PRO A 90 -22.31 -6.60 -16.06
C PRO A 90 -23.21 -7.01 -14.88
N ALA A 91 -23.69 -6.04 -14.10
CA ALA A 91 -24.58 -6.33 -12.98
C ALA A 91 -25.90 -6.95 -13.49
N PHE A 92 -26.38 -8.02 -12.82
CA PHE A 92 -27.55 -8.79 -13.23
C PHE A 92 -27.49 -9.29 -14.69
N GLY A 93 -26.30 -9.67 -15.15
CA GLY A 93 -26.06 -10.12 -16.52
C GLY A 93 -25.00 -11.22 -16.63
N THR A 94 -24.94 -11.81 -17.82
CA THR A 94 -23.99 -12.89 -18.11
C THR A 94 -22.86 -12.43 -19.01
N ALA A 95 -21.63 -12.83 -18.72
CA ALA A 95 -20.47 -12.60 -19.59
C ALA A 95 -19.66 -13.88 -19.76
N THR A 96 -19.08 -14.06 -20.95
CA THR A 96 -18.33 -15.26 -21.32
C THR A 96 -16.85 -14.90 -21.50
N LEU A 97 -15.98 -15.69 -20.87
CA LEU A 97 -14.53 -15.62 -21.01
C LEU A 97 -14.03 -16.92 -21.67
N GLU A 98 -13.26 -16.81 -22.74
CA GLU A 98 -12.69 -17.94 -23.47
C GLU A 98 -11.18 -17.82 -23.53
N PHE A 99 -10.47 -18.89 -23.16
CA PHE A 99 -9.03 -19.02 -23.33
C PHE A 99 -8.64 -20.51 -23.30
N THR A 100 -7.41 -20.84 -23.66
CA THR A 100 -6.90 -22.22 -23.60
C THR A 100 -5.83 -22.32 -22.52
N PRO A 101 -6.04 -23.13 -21.46
CA PRO A 101 -5.02 -23.33 -20.44
C PRO A 101 -3.86 -24.16 -21.01
N ASP A 102 -2.67 -23.58 -21.01
CA ASP A 102 -1.42 -24.10 -21.59
C ASP A 102 -0.38 -24.52 -20.54
N LYS A 103 -0.74 -24.44 -19.25
CA LYS A 103 0.14 -24.75 -18.11
C LYS A 103 -0.60 -25.62 -17.11
N ILE A 104 0.07 -26.68 -16.62
CA ILE A 104 -0.42 -27.55 -15.55
C ILE A 104 -0.13 -26.90 -14.19
N GLY A 105 -1.11 -26.94 -13.28
CA GLY A 105 -0.95 -26.39 -11.93
C GLY A 105 -2.24 -25.83 -11.33
N GLU A 106 -2.11 -25.24 -10.15
CA GLU A 106 -3.18 -24.46 -9.51
C GLU A 106 -2.91 -22.97 -9.77
N PHE A 107 -3.90 -22.28 -10.33
CA PHE A 107 -3.80 -20.87 -10.72
C PHE A 107 -4.96 -20.09 -10.10
N ASP A 108 -4.67 -19.01 -9.40
CA ASP A 108 -5.72 -18.20 -8.80
C ASP A 108 -6.29 -17.21 -9.82
N PHE A 109 -7.61 -17.06 -9.79
CA PHE A 109 -8.32 -16.00 -10.48
C PHE A 109 -9.12 -15.20 -9.47
N ALA A 110 -9.23 -13.91 -9.68
CA ALA A 110 -9.90 -13.04 -8.74
C ALA A 110 -10.86 -12.11 -9.43
N CYS A 111 -11.73 -11.47 -8.67
CA CYS A 111 -12.39 -10.29 -9.17
C CYS A 111 -11.39 -9.16 -9.40
N GLY A 112 -11.77 -8.12 -10.16
CA GLY A 112 -10.88 -7.00 -10.47
C GLY A 112 -10.27 -6.33 -9.22
N MET A 113 -10.96 -6.43 -8.09
CA MET A 113 -10.58 -5.88 -6.79
C MET A 113 -9.77 -6.85 -5.91
N ASN A 114 -9.46 -8.04 -6.42
CA ASN A 114 -8.73 -9.10 -5.70
C ASN A 114 -9.30 -9.47 -4.32
N MET A 115 -10.61 -9.29 -4.12
CA MET A 115 -11.32 -9.57 -2.86
C MET A 115 -12.09 -10.89 -2.89
N ILE A 116 -12.58 -11.26 -4.08
CA ILE A 116 -13.26 -12.52 -4.34
C ILE A 116 -12.34 -13.32 -5.25
N HIS A 117 -11.79 -14.40 -4.72
CA HIS A 117 -10.92 -15.31 -5.47
C HIS A 117 -11.61 -16.63 -5.74
N GLY A 118 -11.31 -17.21 -6.89
CA GLY A 118 -11.41 -18.63 -7.12
C GLY A 118 -10.09 -19.21 -7.63
N THR A 119 -10.01 -20.52 -7.74
CA THR A 119 -8.81 -21.25 -8.16
C THR A 119 -9.13 -22.11 -9.37
N LEU A 120 -8.34 -22.01 -10.43
CA LEU A 120 -8.38 -22.87 -11.60
C LEU A 120 -7.31 -23.95 -11.47
N ILE A 121 -7.73 -25.21 -11.41
CA ILE A 121 -6.82 -26.37 -11.35
C ILE A 121 -6.78 -26.98 -12.75
N VAL A 122 -5.60 -26.96 -13.37
CA VAL A 122 -5.36 -27.53 -14.70
C VAL A 122 -4.70 -28.89 -14.54
N GLU A 123 -5.40 -29.95 -14.93
CA GLU A 123 -4.97 -31.34 -14.87
C GLU A 123 -4.43 -31.82 -16.23
N PRO A 124 -3.42 -32.70 -16.27
CA PRO A 124 -2.88 -33.24 -17.52
C PRO A 124 -3.95 -34.02 -18.30
N SER A 125 -3.92 -33.96 -19.63
CA SER A 125 -4.77 -34.81 -20.46
C SER A 125 -4.27 -36.25 -20.36
N ASP A 126 -5.04 -37.16 -19.76
CA ASP A 126 -4.69 -38.58 -19.70
C ASP A 126 -4.61 -39.15 -21.11
N GLY A 127 -3.39 -39.30 -21.62
CA GLY A 127 -3.07 -40.06 -22.81
C GLY A 127 -3.27 -41.55 -22.58
N SER A 128 -4.52 -42.00 -22.52
CA SER A 128 -4.86 -43.41 -22.72
C SER A 128 -6.22 -43.58 -23.41
N THR A 129 -6.20 -43.81 -24.72
CA THR A 129 -6.94 -44.95 -25.26
C THR A 129 -6.36 -45.36 -26.61
N SER A 130 -5.99 -46.63 -26.66
CA SER A 130 -5.89 -47.51 -27.84
C SER A 130 -6.16 -46.88 -29.21
N SER A 131 -5.17 -47.06 -30.09
CA SER A 131 -5.29 -47.11 -31.54
C SER A 131 -6.66 -47.56 -32.05
N THR A 132 -7.23 -46.83 -33.02
CA THR A 132 -7.74 -47.37 -34.29
C THR A 132 -7.96 -46.23 -35.28
N GLU A 133 -7.41 -46.41 -36.48
CA GLU A 133 -7.60 -45.60 -37.69
C GLU A 133 -9.07 -45.48 -38.10
N ALA A 134 -9.49 -44.31 -38.61
CA ALA A 134 -10.37 -44.19 -39.78
C ALA A 134 -10.48 -42.71 -40.19
N GLY A 135 -10.16 -42.41 -41.46
CA GLY A 135 -10.14 -41.06 -42.01
C GLY A 135 -11.50 -40.48 -42.40
N GLY A 136 -11.48 -39.22 -42.87
CA GLY A 136 -12.61 -38.63 -43.60
C GLY A 136 -12.68 -37.11 -43.59
N ARG A 137 -12.14 -36.51 -44.66
CA ARG A 137 -12.56 -35.30 -45.41
C ARG A 137 -12.68 -33.90 -44.75
N GLU A 138 -11.99 -32.98 -45.43
CA GLU A 138 -12.18 -31.52 -45.56
C GLU A 138 -13.62 -30.99 -45.41
N VAL A 139 -13.75 -29.84 -44.72
CA VAL A 139 -14.30 -28.61 -45.31
C VAL A 139 -13.65 -27.38 -44.64
N ALA A 140 -12.97 -26.53 -45.40
CA ALA A 140 -12.51 -25.22 -44.94
C ALA A 140 -13.65 -24.19 -45.12
N ALA A 141 -14.06 -23.55 -44.03
CA ALA A 141 -14.94 -22.38 -44.06
C ALA A 141 -14.10 -21.14 -43.69
N ALA A 142 -13.83 -20.29 -44.69
CA ALA A 142 -13.22 -18.98 -44.49
C ALA A 142 -14.27 -18.02 -43.89
N VAL A 143 -14.01 -17.50 -42.70
CA VAL A 143 -14.72 -16.33 -42.14
C VAL A 143 -13.79 -15.13 -42.28
N GLY A 144 -14.22 -14.16 -43.07
CA GLY A 144 -13.47 -12.93 -43.33
C GLY A 144 -13.37 -12.05 -42.09
N VAL A 145 -12.16 -11.56 -41.80
CA VAL A 145 -11.90 -10.52 -40.81
C VAL A 145 -12.07 -9.17 -41.50
N GLY A 146 -13.15 -8.45 -41.17
CA GLY A 146 -13.22 -7.00 -41.37
C GLY A 146 -12.61 -6.30 -40.15
N PRO A 147 -11.99 -5.11 -40.30
CA PRO A 147 -11.36 -4.43 -39.19
C PRO A 147 -12.43 -3.85 -38.26
N SER A 148 -12.48 -4.34 -37.01
CA SER A 148 -13.18 -3.63 -35.93
C SER A 148 -12.31 -2.47 -35.49
N THR A 149 -12.86 -1.27 -35.58
CA THR A 149 -12.30 -0.01 -35.09
C THR A 149 -11.97 -0.12 -33.60
N GLU A 150 -10.68 -0.19 -33.26
CA GLU A 150 -10.21 0.02 -31.88
C GLU A 150 -10.46 1.48 -31.51
N SER A 151 -11.30 1.70 -30.51
CA SER A 151 -11.43 2.99 -29.86
C SER A 151 -10.22 3.13 -28.92
N THR A 152 -9.29 4.01 -29.25
CA THR A 152 -8.13 4.34 -28.43
C THR A 152 -8.60 4.94 -27.10
N VAL A 153 -8.51 4.18 -26.01
CA VAL A 153 -8.73 4.69 -24.65
C VAL A 153 -7.53 5.58 -24.31
N VAL A 154 -7.78 6.84 -23.96
CA VAL A 154 -6.73 7.79 -23.56
C VAL A 154 -6.44 7.55 -22.09
N THR A 155 -5.29 6.93 -21.79
CA THR A 155 -4.79 6.72 -20.43
C THR A 155 -3.80 7.82 -20.04
N GLU A 156 -4.00 8.44 -18.89
CA GLU A 156 -3.11 9.40 -18.24
C GLU A 156 -2.41 8.76 -17.04
N ARG A 157 -1.16 9.15 -16.78
CA ARG A 157 -0.38 8.68 -15.63
C ARG A 157 -0.22 9.78 -14.61
N VAL A 158 -0.62 9.51 -13.37
CA VAL A 158 -0.38 10.39 -12.22
C VAL A 158 0.48 9.68 -11.18
N GLU A 159 1.35 10.43 -10.53
CA GLU A 159 2.14 9.94 -9.41
C GLU A 159 1.69 10.65 -8.13
N PHE A 160 1.53 9.89 -7.06
CA PHE A 160 1.19 10.39 -5.74
C PHE A 160 2.29 10.04 -4.76
N ARG A 161 2.56 10.94 -3.82
CA ARG A 161 3.19 10.57 -2.57
C ARG A 161 2.14 9.99 -1.63
N VAL A 162 2.46 8.86 -1.02
CA VAL A 162 1.60 8.21 -0.03
C VAL A 162 2.10 8.54 1.38
N SER A 163 1.25 9.17 2.17
CA SER A 163 1.46 9.36 3.60
C SER A 163 0.75 8.29 4.42
N ASN A 164 1.24 8.04 5.65
CA ASN A 164 0.72 7.03 6.59
C ASN A 164 0.90 5.56 6.17
N MET A 165 1.84 5.26 5.29
CA MET A 165 2.22 3.88 4.98
C MET A 165 3.20 3.37 6.05
N SER A 166 2.81 2.36 6.84
CA SER A 166 3.61 1.84 7.96
C SER A 166 4.15 0.43 7.77
N CYS A 167 3.68 -0.29 6.76
CA CYS A 167 4.13 -1.65 6.47
C CYS A 167 3.81 -2.00 5.01
N ALA A 168 4.37 -3.11 4.55
CA ALA A 168 4.18 -3.54 3.18
C ALA A 168 2.76 -4.03 2.88
N SER A 169 2.01 -4.52 3.87
CA SER A 169 0.56 -4.77 3.71
C SER A 169 -0.25 -3.50 3.38
N CYS A 170 0.25 -2.31 3.71
CA CYS A 170 -0.37 -1.05 3.25
C CYS A 170 -0.27 -0.89 1.73
N VAL A 171 0.81 -1.36 1.10
CA VAL A 171 0.99 -1.34 -0.36
C VAL A 171 -0.12 -2.15 -1.01
N VAL A 172 -0.33 -3.38 -0.53
CA VAL A 172 -1.37 -4.27 -1.05
C VAL A 172 -2.75 -3.66 -0.86
N ASN A 173 -3.03 -3.04 0.29
CA ASN A 173 -4.31 -2.38 0.55
C ASN A 173 -4.55 -1.18 -0.39
N ILE A 174 -3.55 -0.32 -0.58
CA ILE A 174 -3.67 0.86 -1.46
C ILE A 174 -3.79 0.42 -2.93
N GLU A 175 -2.99 -0.57 -3.37
CA GLU A 175 -3.09 -1.16 -4.70
C GLU A 175 -4.47 -1.78 -4.91
N SER A 176 -5.00 -2.50 -3.91
CA SER A 176 -6.34 -3.06 -3.96
C SER A 176 -7.34 -1.94 -4.22
N VAL A 177 -7.44 -0.96 -3.32
CA VAL A 177 -8.40 0.16 -3.35
C VAL A 177 -8.35 0.94 -4.66
N LEU A 178 -7.15 1.26 -5.16
CA LEU A 178 -7.01 2.02 -6.40
C LEU A 178 -7.38 1.19 -7.64
N ASN A 179 -7.04 -0.09 -7.67
CA ASN A 179 -7.46 -0.99 -8.77
C ASN A 179 -8.99 -1.26 -8.77
N GLU A 180 -9.70 -0.97 -7.67
CA GLU A 180 -11.16 -1.09 -7.59
C GLU A 180 -11.91 0.00 -8.36
N LEU A 181 -11.24 1.12 -8.63
CA LEU A 181 -11.89 2.32 -9.13
C LEU A 181 -12.10 2.26 -10.66
N PRO A 182 -13.33 2.54 -11.14
CA PRO A 182 -13.61 2.62 -12.58
C PRO A 182 -12.71 3.64 -13.25
N GLY A 183 -12.13 3.27 -14.40
CA GLY A 183 -11.19 4.12 -15.13
C GLY A 183 -9.73 3.91 -14.74
N VAL A 184 -9.39 3.21 -13.66
CA VAL A 184 -8.00 2.85 -13.35
C VAL A 184 -7.57 1.61 -14.15
N ASP A 185 -6.45 1.67 -14.85
CA ASP A 185 -5.91 0.59 -15.68
C ASP A 185 -4.72 -0.12 -15.00
N ARG A 186 -3.81 0.65 -14.39
CA ARG A 186 -2.63 0.10 -13.71
C ARG A 186 -2.28 0.91 -12.47
N VAL A 187 -1.98 0.21 -11.38
CA VAL A 187 -1.48 0.81 -10.13
C VAL A 187 -0.16 0.15 -9.75
N ASP A 188 0.83 0.96 -9.39
CA ASP A 188 2.08 0.50 -8.78
C ASP A 188 2.36 1.32 -7.53
N VAL A 189 2.39 0.67 -6.36
CA VAL A 189 2.71 1.32 -5.09
C VAL A 189 4.01 0.76 -4.53
N SER A 190 4.83 1.65 -3.98
CA SER A 190 6.11 1.31 -3.37
C SER A 190 6.21 1.88 -1.96
N PHE A 191 6.42 0.99 -0.99
CA PHE A 191 6.68 1.36 0.41
C PHE A 191 8.04 2.03 0.58
N GLY A 192 9.05 1.57 -0.18
CA GLY A 192 10.42 2.09 -0.06
C GLY A 192 10.51 3.55 -0.47
N THR A 193 9.76 3.96 -1.50
CA THR A 193 9.76 5.33 -2.01
C THR A 193 8.55 6.15 -1.59
N GLU A 194 7.61 5.58 -0.82
CA GLU A 194 6.36 6.24 -0.40
C GLU A 194 5.57 6.79 -1.60
N ARG A 195 5.56 6.08 -2.73
CA ARG A 195 4.96 6.54 -4.00
C ARG A 195 3.92 5.57 -4.52
N ALA A 196 2.90 6.11 -5.17
CA ALA A 196 1.87 5.40 -5.90
C ALA A 196 1.77 5.98 -7.31
N THR A 197 2.01 5.16 -8.32
CA THR A 197 1.80 5.52 -9.73
C THR A 197 0.51 4.90 -10.20
N VAL A 198 -0.37 5.70 -10.80
CA VAL A 198 -1.68 5.26 -11.28
C VAL A 198 -1.84 5.67 -12.74
N ASP A 199 -2.10 4.69 -13.59
CA ASP A 199 -2.54 4.89 -14.98
C ASP A 199 -4.07 4.83 -14.97
N PHE A 200 -4.74 5.90 -15.39
CA PHE A 200 -6.19 6.03 -15.35
C PHE A 200 -6.76 6.76 -16.57
N ASP A 201 -8.04 6.56 -16.83
CA ASP A 201 -8.83 7.25 -17.84
C ASP A 201 -9.43 8.52 -17.22
N PRO A 202 -8.94 9.72 -17.61
CA PRO A 202 -9.39 10.99 -17.04
C PRO A 202 -10.85 11.32 -17.39
N THR A 203 -11.48 10.58 -18.31
CA THR A 203 -12.91 10.72 -18.62
C THR A 203 -13.81 9.97 -17.63
N GLN A 204 -13.25 9.02 -16.88
CA GLN A 204 -14.00 8.18 -15.93
C GLN A 204 -13.69 8.50 -14.47
N ILE A 205 -12.46 8.91 -14.15
CA ILE A 205 -12.05 9.19 -12.77
C ILE A 205 -11.06 10.34 -12.69
N THR A 206 -11.16 11.12 -11.63
CA THR A 206 -10.28 12.25 -11.34
C THR A 206 -9.25 11.92 -10.26
N PRO A 207 -8.08 12.60 -10.24
CA PRO A 207 -7.09 12.42 -9.17
C PRO A 207 -7.65 12.62 -7.76
N THR A 208 -8.59 13.55 -7.57
CA THR A 208 -9.24 13.80 -6.28
C THR A 208 -10.13 12.63 -5.83
N GLU A 209 -10.74 11.90 -6.76
CA GLU A 209 -11.50 10.69 -6.45
C GLU A 209 -10.56 9.55 -6.02
N LEU A 210 -9.40 9.40 -6.67
CA LEU A 210 -8.34 8.47 -6.25
C LEU A 210 -7.86 8.78 -4.81
N GLU A 211 -7.65 10.06 -4.50
CA GLU A 211 -7.30 10.51 -3.14
C GLU A 211 -8.37 10.14 -2.11
N SER A 212 -9.64 10.38 -2.44
CA SER A 212 -10.76 10.11 -1.53
C SER A 212 -10.93 8.63 -1.20
N ALA A 213 -10.81 7.76 -2.21
CA ALA A 213 -10.92 6.32 -2.04
C ALA A 213 -9.83 5.77 -1.10
N VAL A 214 -8.60 6.27 -1.24
CA VAL A 214 -7.47 5.87 -0.41
C VAL A 214 -7.52 6.50 0.99
N ALA A 215 -8.16 7.67 1.14
CA ALA A 215 -8.41 8.29 2.43
C ALA A 215 -9.34 7.46 3.33
N ASP A 216 -10.33 6.80 2.73
CA ASP A 216 -11.26 5.89 3.42
C ASP A 216 -10.56 4.63 3.92
N ALA A 217 -9.53 4.16 3.22
CA ALA A 217 -8.66 3.06 3.66
C ALA A 217 -7.64 3.48 4.74
N GLY A 218 -7.58 4.77 5.09
CA GLY A 218 -6.77 5.28 6.19
C GLY A 218 -5.45 5.93 5.77
N TYR A 219 -5.17 6.01 4.47
CA TYR A 219 -3.94 6.59 3.92
C TYR A 219 -4.19 8.00 3.41
N ARG A 220 -3.17 8.69 2.90
CA ARG A 220 -3.34 9.97 2.22
C ARG A 220 -2.48 9.99 0.98
N LEU A 221 -3.09 10.21 -0.17
CA LEU A 221 -2.39 10.50 -1.41
C LEU A 221 -2.20 12.02 -1.54
N VAL A 222 -1.02 12.43 -1.95
CA VAL A 222 -0.68 13.82 -2.29
C VAL A 222 -0.18 13.83 -3.73
N PRO A 223 -0.87 14.47 -4.68
CA PRO A 223 -0.44 14.51 -6.08
C PRO A 223 0.97 15.08 -6.23
N ARG A 224 1.78 14.44 -7.08
CA ARG A 224 3.05 14.98 -7.57
C ARG A 224 2.79 15.57 -8.96
N THR A 225 2.48 16.86 -9.00
CA THR A 225 2.14 17.56 -10.26
C THR A 225 3.31 17.65 -11.25
N ALA A 226 4.55 17.64 -10.77
CA ALA A 226 5.76 17.63 -11.62
C ALA A 226 6.93 16.91 -10.91
N PRO A 227 7.06 15.58 -11.05
CA PRO A 227 8.17 14.81 -10.49
C PRO A 227 9.52 15.41 -10.89
N GLY A 228 10.42 15.60 -9.92
CA GLY A 228 11.75 16.18 -10.16
C GLY A 228 11.80 17.71 -10.30
N SER A 229 10.67 18.43 -10.19
CA SER A 229 10.69 19.90 -10.11
C SER A 229 11.10 20.38 -8.71
N PRO A 230 11.73 21.58 -8.61
CA PRO A 230 12.09 22.16 -7.32
C PRO A 230 10.90 22.32 -6.36
N ASP A 231 9.74 22.73 -6.89
CA ASP A 231 8.54 22.98 -6.10
C ASP A 231 7.92 21.69 -5.54
N THR A 232 7.91 20.60 -6.32
CA THR A 232 7.43 19.29 -5.86
C THR A 232 8.33 18.75 -4.73
N GLU A 233 9.65 18.88 -4.85
CA GLU A 233 10.58 18.42 -3.82
C GLU A 233 10.55 19.27 -2.54
N ASP A 234 10.32 20.58 -2.65
CA ASP A 234 10.20 21.47 -1.50
C ASP A 234 8.89 21.26 -0.75
N THR A 235 7.78 21.01 -1.47
CA THR A 235 6.49 20.63 -0.86
C THR A 235 6.60 19.28 -0.15
N GLU A 236 7.17 18.26 -0.77
CA GLU A 236 7.42 16.96 -0.12
C GLU A 236 8.28 17.08 1.14
N ALA A 237 9.33 17.89 1.10
CA ALA A 237 10.18 18.14 2.26
C ALA A 237 9.44 18.86 3.39
N ALA A 238 8.60 19.85 3.06
CA ALA A 238 7.79 20.58 4.02
C ALA A 238 6.77 19.66 4.72
N GLU A 239 6.11 18.78 3.95
CA GLU A 239 5.18 17.78 4.47
C GLU A 239 5.88 16.75 5.36
N ARG A 240 7.03 16.23 4.93
CA ARG A 240 7.82 15.28 5.74
C ARG A 240 8.26 15.90 7.06
N ARG A 241 8.66 17.19 7.05
CA ARG A 241 8.96 17.94 8.29
C ARG A 241 7.71 18.12 9.16
N ALA A 242 6.54 18.33 8.56
CA ALA A 242 5.28 18.43 9.30
C ALA A 242 4.92 17.09 9.97
N GLU A 243 5.03 15.97 9.26
CA GLU A 243 4.80 14.62 9.77
C GLU A 243 5.76 14.29 10.94
N ILE A 244 7.07 14.56 10.77
CA ILE A 244 8.06 14.37 11.84
C ILE A 244 7.71 15.22 13.06
N ARG A 245 7.27 16.47 12.87
CA ARG A 245 6.85 17.34 13.99
C ARG A 245 5.61 16.82 14.68
N ASP A 246 4.62 16.33 13.95
CA ASP A 246 3.40 15.74 14.52
C ASP A 246 3.72 14.49 15.35
N LEU A 247 4.46 13.54 14.76
CA LEU A 247 4.93 12.33 15.47
C LEU A 247 5.79 12.70 16.69
N SER A 248 6.72 13.65 16.56
CA SER A 248 7.55 14.09 17.69
C SER A 248 6.72 14.68 18.83
N ARG A 249 5.66 15.45 18.53
CA ARG A 249 4.74 15.99 19.54
C ARG A 249 3.94 14.89 20.23
N ARG A 250 3.40 13.93 19.47
CA ARG A 250 2.64 12.78 20.01
C ARG A 250 3.51 11.87 20.88
N VAL A 251 4.75 11.61 20.45
CA VAL A 251 5.74 10.85 21.23
C VAL A 251 6.14 11.61 22.48
N ALA A 252 6.42 12.91 22.38
CA ALA A 252 6.77 13.73 23.55
C ALA A 252 5.63 13.77 24.58
N LEU A 253 4.39 13.96 24.13
CA LEU A 253 3.21 13.93 24.98
C LEU A 253 2.99 12.53 25.58
N GLY A 254 3.06 11.49 24.75
CA GLY A 254 2.96 10.09 25.18
C GLY A 254 3.99 9.74 26.25
N ALA A 255 5.25 10.07 26.01
CA ALA A 255 6.34 9.85 26.95
C ALA A 255 6.14 10.67 28.24
N ALA A 256 5.77 11.96 28.15
CA ALA A 256 5.56 12.80 29.32
C ALA A 256 4.43 12.29 30.23
N LEU A 257 3.37 11.72 29.65
CA LEU A 257 2.21 11.21 30.40
C LEU A 257 2.35 9.75 30.82
N ALA A 258 2.97 8.90 30.01
CA ALA A 258 3.16 7.48 30.31
C ALA A 258 4.33 7.24 31.27
N THR A 259 5.40 8.05 31.22
CA THR A 259 6.59 7.85 32.07
C THR A 259 6.29 7.92 33.57
N PRO A 260 5.53 8.90 34.08
CA PRO A 260 5.19 8.95 35.50
C PRO A 260 4.41 7.71 35.96
N VAL A 261 3.48 7.22 35.14
CA VAL A 261 2.69 6.02 35.42
C VAL A 261 3.59 4.78 35.40
N MET A 262 4.42 4.63 34.37
CA MET A 262 5.40 3.55 34.24
C MET A 262 6.36 3.51 35.42
N LEU A 263 6.95 4.65 35.79
CA LEU A 263 7.90 4.72 36.91
C LEU A 263 7.22 4.41 38.24
N ALA A 264 5.99 4.87 38.47
CA ALA A 264 5.25 4.58 39.69
C ALA A 264 4.95 3.08 39.83
N VAL A 265 4.41 2.46 38.78
CA VAL A 265 4.08 1.03 38.77
C VAL A 265 5.35 0.17 38.90
N MET A 266 6.41 0.48 38.15
CA MET A 266 7.67 -0.27 38.26
C MET A 266 8.33 -0.10 39.63
N ALA A 267 8.38 1.11 40.18
CA ALA A 267 8.98 1.35 41.49
C ALA A 267 8.22 0.63 42.62
N ALA A 268 6.89 0.61 42.56
CA ALA A 268 6.07 -0.09 43.55
C ALA A 268 6.14 -1.62 43.39
N ASP A 269 5.88 -2.15 42.20
CA ASP A 269 5.68 -3.58 42.00
C ASP A 269 7.00 -4.35 41.82
N LEU A 270 8.01 -3.76 41.17
CA LEU A 270 9.29 -4.42 40.91
C LEU A 270 10.33 -4.14 41.99
N PHE A 271 10.39 -2.90 42.49
CA PHE A 271 11.40 -2.47 43.46
C PHE A 271 10.89 -2.35 44.90
N ALA A 272 9.61 -2.67 45.15
CA ALA A 272 8.96 -2.58 46.47
C ALA A 272 9.21 -1.23 47.17
N ALA A 273 9.29 -0.16 46.39
CA ALA A 273 9.78 1.12 46.86
C ALA A 273 8.68 1.91 47.60
N SER A 274 8.94 2.26 48.85
CA SER A 274 7.99 2.98 49.72
C SER A 274 7.94 4.50 49.48
N TRP A 275 8.79 5.04 48.59
CA TRP A 275 8.84 6.48 48.30
C TRP A 275 7.84 6.94 47.24
N VAL A 276 7.15 6.02 46.56
CA VAL A 276 6.18 6.35 45.52
C VAL A 276 4.93 6.95 46.18
N PRO A 277 4.53 8.18 45.82
CA PRO A 277 3.31 8.78 46.36
C PRO A 277 2.07 7.96 46.02
N GLU A 278 1.18 7.73 46.99
CA GLU A 278 -0.04 6.94 46.82
C GLU A 278 -0.95 7.45 45.68
N PHE A 279 -0.94 8.76 45.42
CA PHE A 279 -1.73 9.34 44.34
C PHE A 279 -1.28 8.86 42.94
N MET A 280 0.00 8.48 42.74
CA MET A 280 0.49 8.01 41.44
C MET A 280 0.05 6.57 41.13
N LEU A 281 -0.22 5.77 42.18
CA LEU A 281 -0.78 4.42 42.06
C LEU A 281 -2.30 4.43 41.99
N ASN A 282 -2.94 5.59 42.20
CA ASN A 282 -4.38 5.71 42.15
C ASN A 282 -4.89 5.48 40.71
N PRO A 283 -5.82 4.52 40.47
CA PRO A 283 -6.35 4.23 39.14
C PRO A 283 -6.98 5.43 38.43
N TRP A 284 -7.57 6.38 39.17
CA TRP A 284 -8.13 7.60 38.59
C TRP A 284 -7.06 8.55 38.06
N PHE A 285 -5.92 8.64 38.75
CA PHE A 285 -4.79 9.43 38.29
C PHE A 285 -4.18 8.81 37.03
N GLN A 286 -3.97 7.50 37.03
CA GLN A 286 -3.47 6.78 35.86
C GLN A 286 -4.43 6.89 34.66
N LEU A 287 -5.73 6.73 34.88
CA LEU A 287 -6.76 6.94 33.86
C LEU A 287 -6.67 8.36 33.27
N ALA A 288 -6.54 9.39 34.11
CA ALA A 288 -6.45 10.78 33.65
C ALA A 288 -5.21 11.03 32.78
N LEU A 289 -4.06 10.44 33.11
CA LEU A 289 -2.82 10.59 32.34
C LEU A 289 -2.82 9.77 31.05
N ILE A 290 -3.37 8.55 31.07
CA ILE A 290 -3.32 7.63 29.93
C ILE A 290 -4.46 7.85 28.94
N THR A 291 -5.58 8.46 29.35
CA THR A 291 -6.69 8.79 28.43
C THR A 291 -6.23 9.66 27.25
N PRO A 292 -5.46 10.76 27.43
CA PRO A 292 -4.87 11.50 26.31
C PRO A 292 -3.93 10.65 25.46
N VAL A 293 -3.13 9.77 26.06
CA VAL A 293 -2.23 8.89 25.30
C VAL A 293 -3.04 7.93 24.41
N MET A 294 -4.11 7.35 24.95
CA MET A 294 -5.01 6.44 24.25
C MET A 294 -5.74 7.12 23.08
N PHE A 295 -6.41 8.24 23.34
CA PHE A 295 -7.32 8.85 22.36
C PHE A 295 -6.70 9.95 21.50
N TYR A 296 -5.57 10.55 21.90
CA TYR A 296 -4.88 11.54 21.07
C TYR A 296 -3.63 10.93 20.43
N SER A 297 -2.67 10.44 21.23
CA SER A 297 -1.44 9.88 20.66
C SER A 297 -1.71 8.59 19.88
N GLY A 298 -2.54 7.69 20.42
CA GLY A 298 -2.90 6.41 19.80
C GLY A 298 -3.92 6.50 18.66
N TRP A 299 -4.60 7.64 18.47
CA TRP A 299 -5.65 7.78 17.45
C TRP A 299 -5.27 7.32 16.03
N PRO A 300 -4.08 7.69 15.49
CA PRO A 300 -3.70 7.24 14.15
C PRO A 300 -3.59 5.72 14.05
N ILE A 301 -3.09 5.05 15.11
CA ILE A 301 -2.95 3.59 15.17
C ILE A 301 -4.34 2.95 15.21
N HIS A 302 -5.23 3.47 16.06
CA HIS A 302 -6.60 2.95 16.20
C HIS A 302 -7.45 3.13 14.95
N ARG A 303 -7.33 4.28 14.28
CA ARG A 303 -8.04 4.53 13.02
C ARG A 303 -7.61 3.51 11.97
N THR A 304 -6.31 3.37 11.74
CA THR A 304 -5.78 2.43 10.73
C THR A 304 -6.12 0.98 11.09
N GLY A 305 -5.86 0.55 12.34
CA GLY A 305 -6.15 -0.82 12.77
C GLY A 305 -7.62 -1.20 12.67
N TRP A 306 -8.55 -0.27 12.98
CA TRP A 306 -9.98 -0.54 12.85
C TRP A 306 -10.44 -0.65 11.39
N LEU A 307 -9.90 0.21 10.52
CA LEU A 307 -10.17 0.14 9.08
C LEU A 307 -9.70 -1.19 8.50
N THR A 308 -8.45 -1.60 8.78
CA THR A 308 -7.89 -2.86 8.29
C THR A 308 -8.74 -4.08 8.70
N LEU A 309 -9.16 -4.16 9.97
CA LEU A 309 -10.02 -5.23 10.48
C LEU A 309 -11.38 -5.28 9.78
N ARG A 310 -11.98 -4.11 9.49
CA ARG A 310 -13.27 -4.03 8.80
C ARG A 310 -13.22 -4.66 7.40
N HIS A 311 -12.07 -4.60 6.74
CA HIS A 311 -11.85 -5.16 5.41
C HIS A 311 -11.38 -6.62 5.41
N ARG A 312 -11.49 -7.34 6.54
CA ARG A 312 -11.02 -8.73 6.72
C ARG A 312 -9.50 -8.92 6.54
N ALA A 313 -8.73 -7.84 6.63
CA ALA A 313 -7.28 -7.87 6.70
C ALA A 313 -6.83 -7.75 8.16
N ALA A 314 -5.61 -8.18 8.45
CA ALA A 314 -5.00 -8.04 9.77
C ALA A 314 -3.55 -7.58 9.64
N ASP A 315 -3.22 -6.48 10.32
CA ASP A 315 -1.88 -5.89 10.35
C ASP A 315 -1.42 -5.60 11.79
N MET A 316 -0.21 -5.05 11.93
CA MET A 316 0.35 -4.65 13.22
C MET A 316 -0.57 -3.67 13.96
N ASN A 317 -1.14 -2.68 13.26
CA ASN A 317 -2.04 -1.69 13.86
C ASN A 317 -3.33 -2.31 14.41
N SER A 318 -3.86 -3.33 13.73
CA SER A 318 -5.04 -4.10 14.14
C SER A 318 -4.81 -4.78 15.48
N LEU A 319 -3.68 -5.47 15.64
CA LEU A 319 -3.31 -6.16 16.88
C LEU A 319 -3.13 -5.17 18.04
N ILE A 320 -2.38 -4.08 17.81
CA ILE A 320 -2.19 -3.02 18.81
C ILE A 320 -3.54 -2.45 19.24
N THR A 321 -4.42 -2.17 18.28
CA THR A 321 -5.73 -1.56 18.55
C THR A 321 -6.59 -2.47 19.41
N ILE A 322 -6.71 -3.75 19.07
CA ILE A 322 -7.48 -4.71 19.87
C ILE A 322 -6.86 -4.84 21.27
N GLY A 323 -5.54 -5.02 21.37
CA GLY A 323 -4.85 -5.24 22.64
C GLY A 323 -4.95 -4.04 23.59
N THR A 324 -4.67 -2.84 23.10
CA THR A 324 -4.74 -1.60 23.90
C THR A 324 -6.17 -1.22 24.26
N MET A 325 -7.15 -1.42 23.36
CA MET A 325 -8.57 -1.22 23.69
C MET A 325 -9.05 -2.20 24.76
N ALA A 326 -8.64 -3.47 24.68
CA ALA A 326 -8.99 -4.48 25.69
C ALA A 326 -8.35 -4.15 27.05
N ALA A 327 -7.06 -3.80 27.08
CA ALA A 327 -6.34 -3.42 28.29
C ALA A 327 -6.90 -2.14 28.93
N PHE A 328 -7.17 -1.11 28.12
CA PHE A 328 -7.78 0.13 28.58
C PHE A 328 -9.20 -0.10 29.09
N GLY A 329 -10.02 -0.87 28.36
CA GLY A 329 -11.39 -1.22 28.74
C GLY A 329 -11.46 -2.02 30.04
N TYR A 330 -10.56 -2.99 30.23
CA TYR A 330 -10.44 -3.72 31.50
C TYR A 330 -10.07 -2.79 32.66
N SER A 331 -9.06 -1.96 32.46
CA SER A 331 -8.59 -0.99 33.47
C SER A 331 -9.70 0.01 33.85
N LEU A 332 -10.48 0.45 32.86
CA LEU A 332 -11.63 1.32 33.05
C LEU A 332 -12.73 0.62 33.85
N LEU A 333 -13.04 -0.65 33.55
CA LEU A 333 -14.04 -1.43 34.28
C LEU A 333 -13.64 -1.59 35.76
N VAL A 334 -12.37 -1.94 36.02
CA VAL A 334 -11.82 -2.04 37.39
C VAL A 334 -11.89 -0.70 38.13
N THR A 335 -11.64 0.41 37.43
CA THR A 335 -11.64 1.77 38.02
C THR A 335 -13.05 2.27 38.33
N LEU A 336 -14.02 2.04 37.44
CA LEU A 336 -15.40 2.53 37.58
C LEU A 336 -16.28 1.63 38.46
N VAL A 337 -16.10 0.31 38.38
CA VAL A 337 -16.95 -0.67 39.07
C VAL A 337 -16.07 -1.72 39.77
N PRO A 338 -15.29 -1.33 40.79
CA PRO A 338 -14.39 -2.26 41.49
C PRO A 338 -15.14 -3.37 42.22
N SER A 339 -16.43 -3.20 42.52
CA SER A 339 -17.28 -4.24 43.13
C SER A 339 -17.65 -5.38 42.17
N ALA A 340 -17.55 -5.16 40.85
CA ALA A 340 -17.79 -6.20 39.85
C ALA A 340 -16.57 -7.13 39.67
N VAL A 341 -15.42 -6.77 40.24
CA VAL A 341 -14.16 -7.49 40.06
C VAL A 341 -13.62 -7.96 41.43
N PRO A 342 -13.29 -9.25 41.59
CA PRO A 342 -12.74 -9.77 42.84
C PRO A 342 -11.42 -9.09 43.21
N GLU A 343 -11.13 -9.02 44.52
CA GLU A 343 -9.98 -8.29 45.06
C GLU A 343 -8.64 -8.70 44.49
N GLN A 344 -8.48 -9.99 44.22
CA GLN A 344 -7.23 -10.62 43.80
C GLN A 344 -6.79 -10.21 42.38
N VAL A 345 -7.66 -9.56 41.63
CA VAL A 345 -7.53 -9.34 40.19
C VAL A 345 -7.83 -7.89 39.80
N ARG A 346 -7.98 -6.97 40.76
CA ARG A 346 -8.20 -5.53 40.50
C ARG A 346 -6.94 -4.76 40.04
N ALA A 347 -5.97 -5.45 39.44
CA ALA A 347 -4.84 -4.77 38.81
C ALA A 347 -5.33 -3.97 37.60
N VAL A 348 -4.78 -2.79 37.38
CA VAL A 348 -5.03 -1.98 36.17
C VAL A 348 -3.79 -2.05 35.27
N TYR A 349 -4.01 -1.85 33.97
CA TYR A 349 -2.98 -1.96 32.93
C TYR A 349 -2.83 -0.66 32.13
N TYR A 350 -3.09 0.49 32.77
CA TYR A 350 -2.95 1.81 32.14
C TYR A 350 -1.49 2.07 31.72
N GLU A 351 -0.53 1.59 32.50
CA GLU A 351 0.91 1.65 32.19
C GLU A 351 1.24 0.90 30.89
N ALA A 352 0.73 -0.32 30.72
CA ALA A 352 0.98 -1.11 29.52
C ALA A 352 0.44 -0.40 28.28
N VAL A 353 -0.79 0.12 28.33
CA VAL A 353 -1.39 0.90 27.23
C VAL A 353 -0.55 2.13 26.90
N GLY A 354 -0.17 2.92 27.91
CA GLY A 354 0.62 4.14 27.70
C GLY A 354 2.00 3.87 27.11
N VAL A 355 2.71 2.86 27.62
CA VAL A 355 4.05 2.49 27.17
C VAL A 355 4.02 1.94 25.74
N ILE A 356 3.11 1.00 25.44
CA ILE A 356 3.00 0.37 24.11
C ILE A 356 2.75 1.43 23.04
N ILE A 357 1.73 2.28 23.21
CA ILE A 357 1.41 3.35 22.26
C ILE A 357 2.60 4.29 22.07
N THR A 358 3.28 4.67 23.15
CA THR A 358 4.41 5.59 23.10
C THR A 358 5.60 4.98 22.36
N LEU A 359 5.95 3.73 22.63
CA LEU A 359 7.09 3.04 21.99
C LEU A 359 6.85 2.78 20.51
N ILE A 360 5.62 2.41 20.12
CA ILE A 360 5.28 2.23 18.71
C ILE A 360 5.37 3.56 17.94
N LEU A 361 4.84 4.65 18.51
CA LEU A 361 4.98 5.98 17.92
C LEU A 361 6.44 6.42 17.84
N LEU A 362 7.26 6.06 18.83
CA LEU A 362 8.70 6.31 18.83
C LEU A 362 9.39 5.52 17.70
N GLY A 363 9.06 4.24 17.53
CA GLY A 363 9.54 3.41 16.43
C GLY A 363 9.20 4.03 15.08
N ARG A 364 7.94 4.43 14.89
CA ARG A 364 7.48 5.12 13.67
C ARG A 364 8.20 6.46 13.45
N LEU A 365 8.51 7.19 14.52
CA LEU A 365 9.31 8.41 14.43
C LEU A 365 10.75 8.13 13.97
N PHE A 366 11.37 7.06 14.47
CA PHE A 366 12.70 6.64 14.01
C PHE A 366 12.68 6.17 12.56
N GLU A 367 11.64 5.43 12.17
CA GLU A 367 11.45 4.97 10.79
C GLU A 367 11.37 6.16 9.82
N VAL A 368 10.48 7.13 10.06
CA VAL A 368 10.33 8.30 9.20
C VAL A 368 11.61 9.16 9.18
N ARG A 369 12.31 9.30 10.30
CA ARG A 369 13.60 10.01 10.35
C ARG A 369 14.70 9.28 9.57
N ALA A 370 14.75 7.95 9.62
CA ALA A 370 15.72 7.16 8.87
C ALA A 370 15.47 7.27 7.36
N LYS A 371 14.21 7.26 6.93
CA LYS A 371 13.81 7.44 5.52
C LYS A 371 14.05 8.86 4.99
N ALA A 372 14.21 9.86 5.85
CA ALA A 372 14.40 11.25 5.41
C ALA A 372 15.74 11.51 4.69
N GLY A 373 16.76 10.67 4.89
CA GLY A 373 18.11 10.89 4.35
C GLY A 373 18.30 10.59 2.86
N THR A 374 17.39 9.86 2.21
CA THR A 374 17.58 9.36 0.83
C THR A 374 17.33 10.43 -0.25
N GLY A 375 16.54 11.47 0.02
CA GLY A 375 16.21 12.52 -0.95
C GLY A 375 17.28 13.62 -1.14
N GLU A 376 18.38 13.58 -0.40
CA GLU A 376 19.41 14.64 -0.45
C GLU A 376 20.26 14.56 -1.73
N ALA A 377 20.46 13.37 -2.28
CA ALA A 377 21.23 13.18 -3.52
C ALA A 377 20.50 13.75 -4.75
N ILE A 378 19.18 13.53 -4.84
CA ILE A 378 18.34 14.06 -5.92
C ILE A 378 18.27 15.59 -5.82
N ARG A 379 18.12 16.14 -4.61
CA ARG A 379 18.10 17.60 -4.39
C ARG A 379 19.40 18.29 -4.84
N LYS A 380 20.55 17.61 -4.75
CA LYS A 380 21.82 18.14 -5.29
C LYS A 380 21.82 18.21 -6.82
N LEU A 381 21.15 17.29 -7.52
CA LEU A 381 20.99 17.33 -8.98
C LEU A 381 20.05 18.46 -9.40
N ILE A 382 18.92 18.65 -8.70
CA ILE A 382 17.96 19.73 -8.97
C ILE A 382 18.58 21.11 -8.73
N GLY A 383 19.44 21.25 -7.71
CA GLY A 383 20.20 22.48 -7.46
C GLY A 383 21.15 22.89 -8.60
N LEU A 384 21.37 22.02 -9.59
CA LEU A 384 22.15 22.35 -10.78
C LEU A 384 21.34 23.11 -11.84
N GLN A 385 20.02 23.04 -11.84
CA GLN A 385 19.18 23.75 -12.81
C GLN A 385 19.31 25.28 -12.66
N ALA A 386 19.19 25.99 -13.79
CA ALA A 386 19.05 27.44 -13.79
C ALA A 386 17.63 27.83 -13.36
N LYS A 387 17.47 28.98 -12.70
CA LYS A 387 16.15 29.49 -12.27
C LYS A 387 15.58 30.52 -13.23
N THR A 388 16.46 31.25 -13.91
CA THR A 388 16.10 32.28 -14.89
C THR A 388 16.83 32.05 -16.20
N ALA A 389 16.28 32.59 -17.28
CA ALA A 389 16.84 32.57 -18.63
C ALA A 389 16.70 33.94 -19.28
N THR A 390 17.64 34.31 -20.14
CA THR A 390 17.57 35.55 -20.92
C THR A 390 16.97 35.27 -22.29
N LEU A 391 15.68 35.54 -22.45
CA LEU A 391 14.94 35.35 -23.70
C LEU A 391 15.13 36.55 -24.63
N ILE A 392 15.29 36.30 -25.93
CA ILE A 392 15.28 37.34 -26.97
C ILE A 392 13.90 37.36 -27.63
N ARG A 393 13.11 38.40 -27.36
CA ARG A 393 11.78 38.61 -27.98
C ARG A 393 11.75 39.97 -28.67
N ASP A 394 11.36 40.00 -29.95
CA ASP A 394 11.34 41.22 -30.77
C ASP A 394 12.68 42.00 -30.81
N GLY A 395 13.81 41.29 -30.68
CA GLY A 395 15.15 41.88 -30.65
C GLY A 395 15.54 42.52 -29.30
N ALA A 396 14.70 42.42 -28.27
CA ALA A 396 15.00 42.86 -26.91
C ALA A 396 15.31 41.65 -26.01
N GLU A 397 16.23 41.85 -25.05
CA GLU A 397 16.56 40.86 -24.02
C GLU A 397 15.60 41.01 -22.84
N VAL A 398 14.93 39.92 -22.45
CA VAL A 398 14.00 39.85 -21.33
C VAL A 398 14.40 38.69 -20.44
N GLU A 399 14.62 38.94 -19.15
CA GLU A 399 14.86 37.88 -18.18
C GLU A 399 13.51 37.27 -17.75
N VAL A 400 13.39 35.95 -17.91
CA VAL A 400 12.18 35.18 -17.58
C VAL A 400 12.55 33.99 -16.69
N PRO A 401 11.62 33.52 -15.83
CA PRO A 401 11.73 32.20 -15.19
C PRO A 401 11.94 31.09 -16.23
N VAL A 402 12.72 30.07 -15.88
CA VAL A 402 12.95 28.91 -16.79
C VAL A 402 11.66 28.17 -17.12
N ASP A 403 10.70 28.16 -16.20
CA ASP A 403 9.39 27.51 -16.39
C ASP A 403 8.48 28.24 -17.40
N ASP A 404 8.78 29.51 -17.72
CA ASP A 404 8.04 30.31 -18.70
C ASP A 404 8.57 30.13 -20.14
N LEU A 405 9.65 29.36 -20.32
CA LEU A 405 10.22 29.09 -21.64
C LEU A 405 9.38 28.07 -22.41
N VAL A 406 9.26 28.31 -23.72
CA VAL A 406 8.48 27.46 -24.64
C VAL A 406 9.41 26.95 -25.76
N PRO A 407 9.22 25.73 -26.32
CA PRO A 407 10.00 25.30 -27.47
C PRO A 407 9.91 26.30 -28.63
N GLY A 408 11.06 26.61 -29.24
CA GLY A 408 11.23 27.65 -30.25
C GLY A 408 11.66 29.02 -29.72
N ASP A 409 11.67 29.22 -28.39
CA ASP A 409 12.22 30.44 -27.79
C ASP A 409 13.73 30.55 -28.02
N VAL A 410 14.22 31.75 -28.36
CA VAL A 410 15.64 32.01 -28.58
C VAL A 410 16.26 32.61 -27.32
N VAL A 411 17.18 31.86 -26.71
CA VAL A 411 17.79 32.20 -25.42
C VAL A 411 19.25 32.60 -25.60
N LEU A 412 19.66 33.69 -24.94
CA LEU A 412 21.05 34.15 -24.87
C LEU A 412 21.73 33.54 -23.64
N VAL A 413 22.90 32.96 -23.84
CA VAL A 413 23.75 32.45 -22.74
C VAL A 413 25.10 33.15 -22.79
N ARG A 414 25.49 33.78 -21.68
CA ARG A 414 26.77 34.48 -21.53
C ARG A 414 27.86 33.59 -20.91
N PRO A 415 29.15 33.94 -21.06
CA PRO A 415 30.23 33.22 -20.39
C PRO A 415 30.02 33.18 -18.88
N GLY A 416 30.14 32.00 -18.27
CA GLY A 416 29.92 31.75 -16.85
C GLY A 416 28.47 31.46 -16.46
N GLU A 417 27.51 31.60 -17.38
CA GLU A 417 26.10 31.24 -17.14
C GLU A 417 25.86 29.75 -17.39
N LYS A 418 24.86 29.19 -16.70
CA LYS A 418 24.37 27.85 -16.98
C LYS A 418 23.42 27.88 -18.15
N VAL A 419 23.46 26.85 -18.99
CA VAL A 419 22.45 26.65 -20.03
C VAL A 419 21.12 26.29 -19.35
N PRO A 420 20.03 27.05 -19.58
CA PRO A 420 18.79 26.87 -18.82
C PRO A 420 17.98 25.63 -19.24
N VAL A 421 17.93 25.34 -20.54
CA VAL A 421 17.14 24.26 -21.14
C VAL A 421 17.91 23.63 -22.31
N ASP A 422 17.44 22.50 -22.82
CA ASP A 422 18.07 21.87 -23.98
C ASP A 422 17.71 22.63 -25.27
N GLY A 423 18.62 22.63 -26.24
CA GLY A 423 18.35 23.27 -27.52
C GLY A 423 19.46 23.17 -28.54
N VAL A 424 19.35 23.95 -29.62
CA VAL A 424 20.30 23.98 -30.74
C VAL A 424 20.85 25.38 -30.94
N ILE A 425 22.17 25.52 -31.05
CA ILE A 425 22.81 26.82 -31.25
C ILE A 425 22.43 27.39 -32.62
N VAL A 426 21.88 28.60 -32.63
CA VAL A 426 21.54 29.35 -33.86
C VAL A 426 22.60 30.38 -34.20
N GLU A 427 23.31 30.92 -33.22
CA GLU A 427 24.32 31.96 -33.42
C GLU A 427 25.42 31.90 -32.35
N GLY A 428 26.68 32.02 -32.76
CA GLY A 428 27.83 32.06 -31.86
C GLY A 428 28.56 30.73 -31.71
N ARG A 429 29.60 30.73 -30.88
CA ARG A 429 30.44 29.57 -30.60
C ARG A 429 30.97 29.67 -29.17
N SER A 430 30.99 28.55 -28.46
CA SER A 430 31.62 28.50 -27.14
C SER A 430 32.12 27.10 -26.75
N THR A 431 32.76 27.02 -25.59
CA THR A 431 33.15 25.79 -24.93
C THR A 431 32.25 25.58 -23.72
N LEU A 432 31.56 24.44 -23.67
CA LEU A 432 30.64 24.08 -22.58
C LEU A 432 31.28 22.98 -21.73
N ASP A 433 31.16 23.12 -20.42
CA ASP A 433 31.48 22.07 -19.47
C ASP A 433 30.25 21.19 -19.24
N GLU A 434 30.28 19.99 -19.82
CA GLU A 434 29.22 18.99 -19.71
C GLU A 434 29.52 17.92 -18.63
N SER A 435 30.60 18.09 -17.84
CA SER A 435 31.09 17.09 -16.88
C SER A 435 30.06 16.64 -15.85
N MET A 436 29.12 17.52 -15.48
CA MET A 436 28.06 17.22 -14.53
C MET A 436 26.99 16.27 -15.06
N VAL A 437 26.82 16.18 -16.39
CA VAL A 437 25.81 15.32 -17.04
C VAL A 437 26.48 14.12 -17.69
N THR A 438 27.57 14.33 -18.44
CA THR A 438 28.26 13.26 -19.19
C THR A 438 29.35 12.57 -18.38
N GLY A 439 29.87 13.20 -17.32
CA GLY A 439 31.03 12.71 -16.56
C GLY A 439 32.38 13.01 -17.22
N GLU A 440 32.41 13.61 -18.41
CA GLU A 440 33.65 13.93 -19.12
C GLU A 440 34.24 15.27 -18.65
N SER A 441 35.49 15.27 -18.18
CA SER A 441 36.10 16.46 -17.58
C SER A 441 36.62 17.51 -18.58
N ILE A 442 36.60 17.20 -19.88
CA ILE A 442 37.13 18.09 -20.93
C ILE A 442 35.97 18.89 -21.52
N PRO A 443 36.03 20.24 -21.50
CA PRO A 443 34.99 21.06 -22.12
C PRO A 443 34.86 20.81 -23.63
N VAL A 444 33.62 20.70 -24.09
CA VAL A 444 33.28 20.42 -25.49
C VAL A 444 33.07 21.74 -26.23
N THR A 445 33.68 21.89 -27.41
CA THR A 445 33.43 23.06 -28.27
C THR A 445 32.11 22.86 -29.02
N LYS A 446 31.25 23.88 -28.99
CA LYS A 446 29.96 23.91 -29.67
C LYS A 446 29.88 25.10 -30.62
N GLU A 447 29.35 24.86 -31.81
CA GLU A 447 29.15 25.83 -32.88
C GLU A 447 27.68 25.83 -33.33
N THR A 448 27.32 26.74 -34.24
CA THR A 448 25.97 26.79 -34.83
C THR A 448 25.57 25.44 -35.42
N GLY A 449 24.39 24.95 -35.03
CA GLY A 449 23.85 23.64 -35.40
C GLY A 449 24.09 22.54 -34.37
N ASP A 450 24.99 22.75 -33.39
CA ASP A 450 25.23 21.77 -32.32
C ASP A 450 24.16 21.85 -31.23
N THR A 451 23.89 20.71 -30.58
CA THR A 451 22.98 20.62 -29.44
C THR A 451 23.67 21.03 -28.14
N VAL A 452 22.94 21.77 -27.29
CA VAL A 452 23.34 22.13 -25.93
C VAL A 452 22.41 21.46 -24.92
N ILE A 453 22.98 21.06 -23.78
CA ILE A 453 22.28 20.35 -22.72
C ILE A 453 22.05 21.31 -21.55
N GLY A 454 20.86 21.32 -20.99
CA GLY A 454 20.52 22.10 -19.81
C GLY A 454 21.40 21.77 -18.60
N ALA A 455 21.55 22.73 -17.70
CA ALA A 455 22.42 22.71 -16.51
C ALA A 455 23.94 22.61 -16.76
N THR A 456 24.39 22.52 -18.02
CA THR A 456 25.81 22.63 -18.38
C THR A 456 26.32 24.06 -18.22
N LEU A 457 27.61 24.24 -17.99
CA LEU A 457 28.20 25.55 -17.74
C LEU A 457 28.87 26.11 -19.00
N ASN A 458 28.44 27.28 -19.44
CA ASN A 458 29.12 28.00 -20.51
C ASN A 458 30.42 28.64 -19.99
N GLN A 459 31.55 28.47 -20.69
CA GLN A 459 32.84 28.98 -20.21
C GLN A 459 33.30 30.28 -20.88
N THR A 460 33.32 30.36 -22.21
CA THR A 460 34.15 31.36 -22.91
C THR A 460 33.39 32.39 -23.73
N GLY A 461 32.41 31.98 -24.50
CA GLY A 461 31.78 32.76 -25.57
C GLY A 461 30.29 32.93 -25.32
N ALA A 462 29.70 34.01 -25.83
CA ALA A 462 28.26 34.16 -25.83
C ALA A 462 27.68 33.46 -27.06
N PHE A 463 26.55 32.77 -26.88
CA PHE A 463 25.83 32.16 -27.97
C PHE A 463 24.33 32.29 -27.76
N ARG A 464 23.58 32.22 -28.86
CA ARG A 464 22.13 32.15 -28.87
C ARG A 464 21.73 30.78 -29.34
N PHE A 465 20.77 30.18 -28.66
CA PHE A 465 20.26 28.87 -29.02
C PHE A 465 18.73 28.89 -29.00
N GLU A 466 18.13 28.06 -29.85
CA GLU A 466 16.69 27.83 -29.89
C GLU A 466 16.36 26.67 -28.95
N ALA A 467 15.44 26.89 -28.02
CA ALA A 467 15.00 25.89 -27.06
C ALA A 467 14.25 24.75 -27.77
N THR A 468 14.68 23.50 -27.55
CA THR A 468 14.00 22.32 -28.11
C THR A 468 13.20 21.57 -27.07
N ASN A 469 13.79 21.29 -25.90
CA ASN A 469 13.12 20.60 -24.80
C ASN A 469 13.18 21.48 -23.55
N VAL A 470 12.04 21.67 -22.89
CA VAL A 470 11.90 22.53 -21.69
C VAL A 470 11.20 21.75 -20.56
N GLY A 471 11.36 22.21 -19.32
CA GLY A 471 10.70 21.60 -18.16
C GLY A 471 11.02 20.10 -17.98
N ALA A 472 9.98 19.27 -17.97
CA ALA A 472 10.08 17.82 -17.76
C ALA A 472 10.79 17.08 -18.92
N ASP A 473 10.82 17.67 -20.11
CA ASP A 473 11.37 17.04 -21.31
C ASP A 473 12.89 17.18 -21.43
N THR A 474 13.53 18.00 -20.58
CA THR A 474 14.99 18.18 -20.60
C THR A 474 15.73 16.90 -20.24
N MET A 475 16.95 16.74 -20.76
CA MET A 475 17.81 15.59 -20.48
C MET A 475 18.06 15.40 -18.98
N LEU A 476 18.28 16.49 -18.23
CA LEU A 476 18.46 16.41 -16.78
C LEU A 476 17.19 15.93 -16.07
N SER A 477 16.01 16.45 -16.43
CA SER A 477 14.72 15.99 -15.88
C SER A 477 14.46 14.52 -16.19
N GLN A 478 14.83 14.04 -17.38
CA GLN A 478 14.75 12.63 -17.75
C GLN A 478 15.72 11.77 -16.93
N ILE A 479 16.96 12.21 -16.72
CA ILE A 479 17.93 11.51 -15.86
C ILE A 479 17.40 11.41 -14.43
N ILE A 480 16.88 12.50 -13.87
CA ILE A 480 16.28 12.51 -12.53
C ILE A 480 15.12 11.50 -12.46
N THR A 481 14.22 11.54 -13.44
CA THR A 481 13.07 10.62 -13.53
C THR A 481 13.52 9.15 -13.60
N LEU A 482 14.53 8.84 -14.43
CA LEU A 482 15.06 7.48 -14.58
C LEU A 482 15.73 6.99 -13.29
N VAL A 483 16.52 7.83 -12.62
CA VAL A 483 17.16 7.48 -11.34
C VAL A 483 16.11 7.25 -10.25
N GLU A 484 15.09 8.09 -10.20
CA GLU A 484 13.96 7.94 -9.28
C GLU A 484 13.20 6.62 -9.50
N GLN A 485 12.87 6.31 -10.75
CA GLN A 485 12.17 5.07 -11.12
C GLN A 485 13.00 3.83 -10.75
N ALA A 486 14.32 3.86 -10.98
CA ALA A 486 15.20 2.76 -10.64
C ALA A 486 15.24 2.49 -9.11
N GLN A 487 15.20 3.54 -8.29
CA GLN A 487 15.15 3.44 -6.82
C GLN A 487 13.79 2.96 -6.28
N GLY A 488 12.72 3.06 -7.08
CA GLY A 488 11.35 2.68 -6.71
C GLY A 488 10.99 1.21 -6.81
N SER A 489 11.85 0.39 -7.45
CA SER A 489 11.55 -1.02 -7.73
C SER A 489 11.42 -1.89 -6.47
N LYS A 490 10.39 -2.74 -6.43
CA LYS A 490 10.00 -3.54 -5.25
C LYS A 490 11.13 -4.48 -4.79
N ALA A 491 11.52 -4.40 -3.52
CA ALA A 491 12.52 -5.29 -2.93
C ALA A 491 11.91 -6.68 -2.61
N PRO A 492 12.56 -7.81 -2.97
CA PRO A 492 12.03 -9.17 -2.73
C PRO A 492 11.74 -9.51 -1.26
N ILE A 493 12.52 -8.94 -0.33
CA ILE A 493 12.39 -9.23 1.11
C ILE A 493 11.10 -8.68 1.73
N GLN A 494 10.50 -7.69 1.07
CA GLN A 494 9.30 -7.01 1.54
C GLN A 494 8.06 -7.92 1.53
N ARG A 495 7.96 -8.84 0.55
CA ARG A 495 6.86 -9.83 0.45
C ARG A 495 6.83 -10.84 1.60
N LEU A 496 7.97 -11.13 2.22
CA LEU A 496 8.08 -12.12 3.29
C LEU A 496 7.44 -11.62 4.59
N ALA A 497 7.63 -10.34 4.93
CA ALA A 497 7.10 -9.74 6.15
C ALA A 497 5.56 -9.66 6.15
N ASP A 498 4.97 -9.43 4.98
CA ASP A 498 3.51 -9.40 4.79
C ASP A 498 2.88 -10.77 4.96
N LEU A 499 3.52 -11.79 4.38
CA LEU A 499 3.08 -13.17 4.55
C LEU A 499 3.09 -13.55 6.03
N VAL A 500 4.16 -13.25 6.77
CA VAL A 500 4.23 -13.56 8.21
C VAL A 500 3.14 -12.84 9.00
N SER A 501 2.90 -11.55 8.74
CA SER A 501 1.90 -10.76 9.48
C SER A 501 0.48 -11.27 9.26
N SER A 502 0.15 -11.69 8.03
CA SER A 502 -1.18 -12.19 7.67
C SER A 502 -1.58 -13.48 8.40
N TYR A 503 -0.62 -14.34 8.73
CA TYR A 503 -0.85 -15.55 9.52
C TYR A 503 -0.69 -15.32 11.02
N PHE A 504 0.22 -14.43 11.42
CA PHE A 504 0.57 -14.19 12.82
C PHE A 504 -0.61 -13.61 13.62
N VAL A 505 -1.30 -12.60 13.10
CA VAL A 505 -2.39 -11.94 13.84
C VAL A 505 -3.58 -12.89 14.09
N PRO A 506 -4.11 -13.62 13.09
CA PRO A 506 -5.18 -14.60 13.34
C PRO A 506 -4.75 -15.71 14.32
N ALA A 507 -3.50 -16.18 14.23
CA ALA A 507 -2.98 -17.19 15.14
C ALA A 507 -2.94 -16.69 16.60
N VAL A 508 -2.47 -15.45 16.82
CA VAL A 508 -2.45 -14.83 18.15
C VAL A 508 -3.85 -14.65 18.71
N MET A 509 -4.82 -14.22 17.89
CA MET A 509 -6.22 -14.11 18.32
C MET A 509 -6.79 -15.48 18.72
N ALA A 510 -6.50 -16.52 17.94
CA ALA A 510 -6.91 -17.88 18.26
C ALA A 510 -6.29 -18.38 19.58
N ILE A 511 -4.99 -18.11 19.79
CA ILE A 511 -4.29 -18.45 21.03
C ILE A 511 -4.86 -17.69 22.24
N ALA A 512 -5.22 -16.41 22.08
CA ALA A 512 -5.85 -15.63 23.14
C ALA A 512 -7.20 -16.20 23.56
N VAL A 513 -8.05 -16.58 22.58
CA VAL A 513 -9.35 -17.23 22.84
C VAL A 513 -9.17 -18.61 23.47
N ALA A 514 -8.21 -19.40 23.00
CA ALA A 514 -7.89 -20.68 23.59
C ALA A 514 -7.39 -20.53 25.05
N THR A 515 -6.53 -19.54 25.30
CA THR A 515 -6.02 -19.22 26.64
C THR A 515 -7.16 -18.84 27.58
N PHE A 516 -8.10 -18.00 27.12
CA PHE A 516 -9.31 -17.67 27.89
C PHE A 516 -10.06 -18.95 28.29
N ALA A 517 -10.34 -19.84 27.34
CA ALA A 517 -11.11 -21.05 27.59
C ALA A 517 -10.42 -22.01 28.58
N VAL A 518 -9.11 -22.19 28.45
CA VAL A 518 -8.32 -23.05 29.35
C VAL A 518 -8.29 -22.49 30.76
N TRP A 519 -8.02 -21.19 30.92
CA TRP A 519 -8.00 -20.56 32.24
C TRP A 519 -9.38 -20.48 32.88
N PHE A 520 -10.45 -20.38 32.10
CA PHE A 520 -11.80 -20.39 32.64
C PHE A 520 -12.19 -21.78 33.18
N THR A 521 -11.63 -22.85 32.64
CA THR A 521 -12.03 -24.24 32.94
C THR A 521 -11.16 -24.92 33.97
N VAL A 522 -9.85 -24.63 33.97
CA VAL A 522 -8.87 -25.26 34.86
C VAL A 522 -8.24 -24.25 35.83
N GLY A 523 -8.41 -22.95 35.59
CA GLY A 523 -7.83 -21.90 36.41
C GLY A 523 -8.45 -21.82 37.80
N PRO A 524 -7.72 -21.25 38.78
CA PRO A 524 -8.24 -21.03 40.12
C PRO A 524 -9.38 -19.99 40.11
N GLU A 525 -10.22 -20.01 41.14
CA GLU A 525 -11.21 -18.95 41.35
C GLU A 525 -10.52 -17.62 41.69
N PRO A 526 -10.90 -16.48 41.09
CA PRO A 526 -12.04 -16.28 40.18
C PRO A 526 -11.72 -16.59 38.71
N ALA A 527 -12.39 -17.59 38.15
CA ALA A 527 -12.08 -18.11 36.81
C ALA A 527 -12.26 -17.08 35.68
N LEU A 528 -13.34 -16.28 35.72
CA LEU A 528 -13.66 -15.29 34.68
C LEU A 528 -12.58 -14.20 34.59
N THR A 529 -12.12 -13.69 35.72
CA THR A 529 -11.19 -12.56 35.70
C THR A 529 -9.79 -13.02 35.34
N LEU A 530 -9.34 -14.16 35.88
CA LEU A 530 -8.03 -14.73 35.54
C LEU A 530 -7.94 -15.14 34.07
N SER A 531 -9.01 -15.70 33.50
CA SER A 531 -9.07 -16.03 32.06
C SER A 531 -9.04 -14.79 31.18
N LEU A 532 -9.76 -13.72 31.55
CA LEU A 532 -9.73 -12.45 30.83
C LEU A 532 -8.32 -11.82 30.87
N VAL A 533 -7.69 -11.79 32.04
CA VAL A 533 -6.32 -11.28 32.22
C VAL A 533 -5.33 -12.08 31.37
N ALA A 534 -5.39 -13.41 31.40
CA ALA A 534 -4.49 -14.27 30.62
C ALA A 534 -4.67 -14.06 29.11
N ALA A 535 -5.91 -13.95 28.63
CA ALA A 535 -6.20 -13.70 27.21
C ALA A 535 -5.71 -12.32 26.76
N VAL A 536 -5.94 -11.29 27.56
CA VAL A 536 -5.45 -9.92 27.29
C VAL A 536 -3.92 -9.89 27.31
N ALA A 537 -3.28 -10.60 28.25
CA ALA A 537 -1.81 -10.70 28.30
C ALA A 537 -1.22 -11.33 27.05
N VAL A 538 -1.86 -12.36 26.46
CA VAL A 538 -1.45 -12.95 25.18
C VAL A 538 -1.50 -11.91 24.06
N LEU A 539 -2.59 -11.15 23.95
CA LEU A 539 -2.73 -10.11 22.93
C LEU A 539 -1.69 -9.00 23.08
N ILE A 540 -1.40 -8.61 24.33
CA ILE A 540 -0.40 -7.59 24.65
C ILE A 540 1.01 -8.05 24.28
N ILE A 541 1.41 -9.25 24.73
CA ILE A 541 2.79 -9.73 24.56
C ILE A 541 3.12 -10.12 23.13
N ALA A 542 2.10 -10.48 22.35
CA ALA A 542 2.25 -10.80 20.94
C ALA A 542 2.47 -9.56 20.06
N CYS A 543 2.27 -8.35 20.58
CA CYS A 543 2.49 -7.12 19.82
C CYS A 543 3.99 -6.96 19.50
N PRO A 544 4.41 -7.07 18.22
CA PRO A 544 5.81 -6.92 17.85
C PRO A 544 6.18 -5.44 17.92
N CYS A 545 6.89 -5.04 18.97
CA CYS A 545 7.33 -3.66 19.18
C CYS A 545 8.79 -3.41 18.77
N ALA A 546 9.46 -4.39 18.15
CA ALA A 546 10.84 -4.33 17.67
C ALA A 546 11.01 -4.99 16.30
#